data_AF-A0A919WW96-F1
#
_entry.id   AF-A0A919WW96-F1
#
_cell.length_a   1.000
_cell.length_b   1.000
_cell.length_c   1.000
_cell.angle_alpha   90.00
_cell.angle_beta   90.00
_cell.angle_gamma   90.00
#
_symmetry.space_group_name_H-M   'P 1'
#
loop_
_entity.id
_entity.type
_entity.pdbx_description
1 polymer ?
#
loop_
_entity_poly.entity_id
_entity_poly.type
_entity_poly.pdbx_seq_one_letter_code
_entity_poly.pdbx_strand_id
1 'polypeptide(L)'
;MNIKNIYRLYVDLYILIYLGYILYIYWLRPTYNLVSTTAILLPFIILVVFRWVLEKQTKATANKKEKRRFIIQFILVSTLPILCGFMLTLNEYKSHFSTERWVNNPGERVYMVDDLLTDYKLSDKSREEIVHLLGDPTETWYFKEENNIVYYLGDERGLIRIDSEWLVIWFNDDDKVIKDRIKTD
;
A
#
# COMPACT_ATOMS: atom_id res chain seq x y z
N MET A 1 -12.01 -20.27 -32.95
CA MET A 1 -10.89 -19.34 -32.67
C MET A 1 -9.59 -20.14 -32.61
N ASN A 2 -8.52 -19.71 -33.28
CA ASN A 2 -7.22 -20.43 -33.25
C ASN A 2 -6.63 -20.39 -31.83
N ILE A 3 -6.02 -21.47 -31.34
CA ILE A 3 -5.41 -21.56 -30.00
C ILE A 3 -4.37 -20.47 -29.75
N LYS A 4 -3.64 -20.06 -30.80
CA LYS A 4 -2.72 -18.91 -30.76
C LYS A 4 -3.43 -17.57 -30.55
N ASN A 5 -4.67 -17.42 -31.01
CA ASN A 5 -5.49 -16.22 -30.78
C ASN A 5 -6.03 -16.21 -29.35
N ILE A 6 -6.42 -17.38 -28.82
CA ILE A 6 -6.84 -17.51 -27.41
C ILE A 6 -5.70 -17.11 -26.47
N TYR A 7 -4.48 -17.61 -26.70
CA TYR A 7 -3.31 -17.23 -25.89
C TYR A 7 -2.99 -15.74 -25.97
N ARG A 8 -3.08 -15.13 -27.16
CA ARG A 8 -2.88 -13.68 -27.31
C ARG A 8 -3.92 -12.87 -26.53
N LEU A 9 -5.20 -13.21 -26.68
CA LEU A 9 -6.28 -12.57 -25.92
C LEU A 9 -6.05 -12.69 -24.41
N TYR A 10 -5.57 -13.84 -23.95
CA TYR A 10 -5.28 -14.05 -22.53
C TYR A 10 -4.09 -13.21 -22.04
N VAL A 11 -3.06 -13.02 -22.87
CA VAL A 11 -1.95 -12.10 -22.56
C VAL A 11 -2.43 -10.65 -22.52
N ASP A 12 -3.32 -10.23 -23.43
CA ASP A 12 -3.89 -8.88 -23.43
C ASP A 12 -4.72 -8.64 -22.16
N LEU A 13 -5.57 -9.61 -21.78
CA LEU A 13 -6.32 -9.57 -20.53
C LEU A 13 -5.41 -9.53 -19.30
N TYR A 14 -4.34 -10.32 -19.29
CA TYR A 14 -3.32 -10.29 -18.24
C TYR A 14 -2.75 -8.87 -18.07
N ILE A 15 -2.33 -8.23 -19.16
CA ILE A 15 -1.79 -6.87 -19.11
C ILE A 15 -2.83 -5.90 -18.54
N LEU A 16 -4.08 -5.96 -19.01
CA LEU A 16 -5.17 -5.11 -18.50
C LEU A 16 -5.43 -5.29 -17.01
N ILE A 17 -5.39 -6.54 -16.51
CA ILE A 17 -5.53 -6.83 -15.08
C ILE A 17 -4.41 -6.16 -14.28
N TYR A 18 -3.15 -6.28 -14.69
CA TYR A 18 -2.03 -5.66 -13.98
C TYR A 18 -2.05 -4.14 -14.06
N LEU A 19 -2.52 -3.55 -15.17
CA LEU A 19 -2.76 -2.10 -15.21
C LEU A 19 -3.80 -1.69 -14.18
N GLY A 20 -4.88 -2.47 -14.04
CA GLY A 20 -5.86 -2.29 -12.97
C GLY A 20 -5.24 -2.40 -11.58
N TYR A 21 -4.37 -3.39 -11.34
CA TYR A 21 -3.66 -3.54 -10.06
C TYR A 21 -2.71 -2.38 -9.78
N ILE A 22 -1.96 -1.90 -10.77
CA ILE A 22 -1.05 -0.75 -10.60
C ILE A 22 -1.86 0.49 -10.19
N LEU A 23 -2.99 0.75 -10.85
CA LEU A 23 -3.89 1.85 -10.48
C LEU A 23 -4.45 1.64 -9.06
N TYR A 24 -4.97 0.45 -8.77
CA TYR A 24 -5.48 0.12 -7.43
C TYR A 24 -4.43 0.36 -6.34
N ILE A 25 -3.19 -0.13 -6.54
CA ILE A 25 -2.11 0.00 -5.57
C ILE A 25 -1.68 1.47 -5.43
N TYR A 26 -1.66 2.22 -6.52
CA TYR A 26 -1.33 3.64 -6.50
C TYR A 26 -2.34 4.46 -5.70
N TRP A 27 -3.64 4.23 -5.92
CA TRP A 27 -4.71 5.02 -5.32
C TRP A 27 -4.98 4.64 -3.86
N LEU A 28 -5.14 3.34 -3.60
CA LEU A 28 -5.58 2.82 -2.30
C LEU A 28 -4.43 2.43 -1.38
N ARG A 29 -3.20 2.42 -1.89
CA ARG A 29 -1.96 2.12 -1.15
C ARG A 29 -2.08 0.89 -0.22
N PRO A 30 -2.61 -0.25 -0.70
CA PRO A 30 -2.66 -1.47 0.09
C PRO A 30 -1.24 -1.89 0.49
N THR A 31 -1.16 -2.51 1.66
CA THR A 31 0.04 -3.08 2.25
C THR A 31 0.20 -4.56 1.88
N TYR A 32 1.31 -5.16 2.27
CA TYR A 32 1.63 -6.54 1.98
C TYR A 32 0.81 -7.48 2.89
N ASN A 33 -0.10 -8.24 2.30
CA ASN A 33 -0.87 -9.26 3.01
C ASN A 33 -1.23 -10.43 2.10
N LEU A 34 -1.86 -11.46 2.65
CA LEU A 34 -2.23 -12.67 1.90
C LEU A 34 -3.15 -12.38 0.70
N VAL A 35 -4.05 -11.41 0.82
CA VAL A 35 -4.99 -11.04 -0.25
C VAL A 35 -4.23 -10.36 -1.39
N SER A 36 -3.45 -9.31 -1.09
CA SER A 36 -2.65 -8.57 -2.07
C SER A 36 -1.66 -9.46 -2.81
N THR A 37 -0.96 -10.34 -2.08
CA THR A 37 0.02 -11.27 -2.65
C THR A 37 -0.64 -12.30 -3.55
N THR A 38 -1.76 -12.88 -3.12
CA THR A 38 -2.52 -13.85 -3.93
C THR A 38 -3.08 -13.19 -5.18
N ALA A 39 -3.65 -11.99 -5.07
CA ALA A 39 -4.20 -11.25 -6.21
C ALA A 39 -3.14 -10.98 -7.30
N ILE A 40 -1.91 -10.64 -6.90
CA ILE A 40 -0.79 -10.40 -7.81
C ILE A 40 -0.24 -11.72 -8.39
N LEU A 41 -0.14 -12.80 -7.62
CA LEU A 41 0.49 -14.04 -8.11
C LEU A 41 -0.44 -14.90 -8.94
N LEU A 42 -1.75 -14.91 -8.65
CA LEU A 42 -2.70 -15.82 -9.27
C LEU A 42 -2.78 -15.68 -10.81
N PRO A 43 -2.95 -14.46 -11.39
CA PRO A 43 -3.00 -14.32 -12.85
C PRO A 43 -1.70 -14.75 -13.54
N PHE A 44 -0.56 -14.52 -12.89
CA PHE A 44 0.76 -14.96 -13.37
C PHE A 44 0.89 -16.48 -13.36
N ILE A 45 0.52 -17.13 -12.26
CA ILE A 45 0.54 -18.60 -12.16
C ILE A 45 -0.37 -19.21 -13.23
N ILE A 46 -1.60 -18.68 -13.39
CA ILE A 46 -2.53 -19.17 -14.42
C ILE A 46 -1.94 -18.99 -15.82
N LEU A 47 -1.28 -17.85 -16.11
CA LEU A 47 -0.62 -17.62 -17.41
C LEU A 47 0.49 -18.65 -17.69
N VAL A 48 1.34 -18.92 -16.69
CA VAL A 48 2.43 -19.90 -16.80
C VAL A 48 1.88 -21.31 -16.99
N VAL A 49 0.88 -21.71 -16.19
CA VAL A 49 0.23 -23.03 -16.29
C VAL A 49 -0.47 -23.17 -17.64
N PHE A 50 -1.23 -22.17 -18.08
CA PHE A 50 -1.92 -22.21 -19.36
C PHE A 50 -0.93 -22.36 -20.51
N ARG A 51 0.17 -21.59 -20.50
CA ARG A 51 1.23 -21.72 -21.49
C ARG A 51 1.86 -23.12 -21.50
N TRP A 52 2.17 -23.66 -20.32
CA TRP A 52 2.72 -25.01 -20.18
C TRP A 52 1.77 -26.09 -20.74
N VAL A 53 0.47 -25.97 -20.51
CA VAL A 53 -0.55 -26.86 -21.10
C VAL A 53 -0.55 -26.78 -22.62
N LEU A 54 -0.44 -25.57 -23.20
CA LEU A 54 -0.38 -25.39 -24.66
C LEU A 54 0.86 -26.04 -25.29
N GLU A 55 2.00 -25.97 -24.63
CA GLU A 55 3.24 -26.63 -25.07
C GLU A 55 3.08 -28.15 -25.08
N LYS A 56 2.45 -28.72 -24.04
CA LYS A 56 2.19 -30.16 -23.96
C LYS A 56 1.23 -30.65 -25.05
N GLN A 57 0.19 -29.87 -25.36
CA GLN A 57 -0.79 -30.24 -26.40
C GLN A 57 -0.23 -30.15 -27.82
N THR A 58 0.71 -29.23 -28.07
CA THR A 58 1.24 -29.00 -29.42
C THR A 58 2.37 -29.96 -29.80
N LYS A 59 2.90 -30.78 -28.87
CA LYS A 59 4.03 -31.74 -29.06
C LYS A 59 5.23 -31.15 -29.82
N ALA A 60 5.36 -29.82 -29.84
CA ALA A 60 6.35 -29.13 -30.64
C ALA A 60 7.67 -29.10 -29.88
N THR A 61 8.71 -29.74 -30.45
CA THR A 61 10.08 -29.57 -29.97
C THR A 61 10.54 -28.17 -30.35
N ALA A 62 10.54 -27.26 -29.36
CA ALA A 62 10.88 -25.86 -29.60
C ALA A 62 12.33 -25.73 -30.09
N ASN A 63 12.52 -25.06 -31.23
CA ASN A 63 13.88 -24.77 -31.72
C ASN A 63 14.55 -23.66 -30.88
N LYS A 64 15.85 -23.42 -31.10
CA LYS A 64 16.61 -22.39 -30.35
C LYS A 64 15.99 -20.99 -30.43
N LYS A 65 15.40 -20.62 -31.57
CA LYS A 65 14.75 -19.32 -31.79
C LYS A 65 13.44 -19.21 -31.00
N GLU A 66 12.65 -20.27 -30.95
CA GLU A 66 11.41 -20.34 -30.18
C GLU A 66 11.68 -20.33 -28.68
N LYS A 67 12.69 -21.08 -28.20
CA LYS A 67 13.13 -21.04 -26.81
C LYS A 67 13.56 -19.63 -26.38
N ARG A 68 14.29 -18.89 -27.24
CA ARG A 68 14.65 -17.49 -26.97
C ARG A 68 13.43 -16.59 -26.87
N ARG A 69 12.47 -16.71 -27.80
CA ARG A 69 11.20 -15.95 -27.76
C ARG A 69 10.41 -16.25 -26.49
N PHE A 70 10.38 -17.51 -26.06
CA PHE A 70 9.74 -17.93 -24.81
C PHE A 70 10.34 -17.19 -23.62
N ILE A 71 11.67 -17.22 -23.48
CA ILE A 71 12.39 -16.59 -22.37
C ILE A 71 12.12 -15.08 -22.34
N ILE A 72 12.22 -14.41 -23.50
CA ILE A 72 11.95 -12.98 -23.60
C ILE A 72 10.52 -12.67 -23.15
N GLN A 73 9.54 -13.42 -23.64
CA GLN A 73 8.16 -13.23 -23.26
C GLN A 73 7.95 -13.48 -21.75
N PHE A 74 8.56 -14.52 -21.19
CA PHE A 74 8.48 -14.83 -19.76
C PHE A 74 9.03 -13.68 -18.90
N ILE A 75 10.18 -13.12 -19.29
CA ILE A 75 10.75 -11.95 -18.62
C ILE A 75 9.78 -10.77 -18.69
N LEU A 76 9.25 -10.48 -19.88
CA LEU A 76 8.33 -9.35 -20.10
C LEU A 76 7.03 -9.46 -19.29
N VAL A 77 6.46 -10.66 -19.14
CA VAL A 77 5.22 -10.82 -18.34
C VAL A 77 5.51 -10.80 -16.85
N SER A 78 6.71 -11.23 -16.42
CA SER A 78 7.13 -11.25 -15.02
C SER A 78 7.39 -9.85 -14.44
N THR A 79 7.69 -8.85 -15.28
CA THR A 79 7.96 -7.49 -14.78
C THR A 79 6.76 -6.84 -14.09
N LEU A 80 5.53 -7.13 -14.54
CA LEU A 80 4.31 -6.56 -13.97
C LEU A 80 4.03 -6.99 -12.52
N PRO A 81 4.06 -8.29 -12.15
CA PRO A 81 3.93 -8.70 -10.76
C PRO A 81 5.10 -8.26 -9.90
N ILE A 82 6.32 -8.19 -10.45
CA ILE A 82 7.49 -7.64 -9.73
C ILE A 82 7.26 -6.16 -9.40
N LEU A 83 6.78 -5.36 -10.37
CA LEU A 83 6.45 -3.96 -10.16
C LEU A 83 5.36 -3.79 -9.09
N CYS A 84 4.28 -4.57 -9.16
CA CYS A 84 3.23 -4.53 -8.14
C CYS A 84 3.76 -4.92 -6.76
N GLY A 85 4.58 -5.97 -6.67
CA GLY A 85 5.24 -6.39 -5.43
C GLY A 85 6.12 -5.29 -4.86
N PHE A 86 6.92 -4.62 -5.70
CA PHE A 86 7.72 -3.48 -5.29
C PHE A 86 6.87 -2.31 -4.76
N MET A 87 5.77 -1.97 -5.44
CA MET A 87 4.83 -0.95 -4.96
C MET A 87 4.22 -1.32 -3.60
N LEU A 88 3.84 -2.58 -3.38
CA LEU A 88 3.35 -3.04 -2.08
C LEU A 88 4.41 -2.94 -0.99
N THR A 89 5.65 -3.33 -1.28
CA THR A 89 6.77 -3.18 -0.33
C THR A 89 7.00 -1.72 0.03
N LEU A 90 6.91 -0.80 -0.93
CA LEU A 90 7.01 0.63 -0.64
C LEU A 90 5.86 1.13 0.24
N ASN A 91 4.64 0.66 0.01
CA ASN A 91 3.50 1.02 0.86
C ASN A 91 3.64 0.46 2.27
N GLU A 92 4.05 -0.81 2.41
CA GLU A 92 4.34 -1.45 3.70
C GLU A 92 5.41 -0.66 4.48
N TYR A 93 6.51 -0.33 3.81
CA TYR A 93 7.54 0.49 4.41
C TYR A 93 6.95 1.81 4.87
N LYS A 94 6.13 2.49 4.05
CA LYS A 94 5.50 3.75 4.42
C LYS A 94 4.43 3.63 5.51
N SER A 95 3.83 2.47 5.73
CA SER A 95 2.82 2.31 6.78
C SER A 95 3.40 2.15 8.17
N HIS A 96 4.64 1.68 8.30
CA HIS A 96 5.23 1.47 9.62
C HIS A 96 5.53 2.79 10.36
N PHE A 97 5.10 2.89 11.61
CA PHE A 97 5.41 4.00 12.47
C PHE A 97 6.84 3.92 12.99
N SER A 98 7.54 5.05 12.96
CA SER A 98 8.70 5.30 13.81
C SER A 98 8.73 6.76 14.20
N THR A 99 9.21 7.08 15.40
CA THR A 99 9.34 8.47 15.87
C THR A 99 10.13 9.33 14.88
N GLU A 100 11.27 8.81 14.38
CA GLU A 100 12.09 9.53 13.41
C GLU A 100 11.31 9.89 12.13
N ARG A 101 10.60 8.91 11.56
CA ARG A 101 9.84 9.15 10.33
C ARG A 101 8.66 10.06 10.54
N TRP A 102 7.95 9.87 11.64
CA TRP A 102 6.83 10.71 12.04
C TRP A 102 7.24 12.18 12.17
N VAL A 103 8.36 12.44 12.83
CA VAL A 103 8.89 13.80 13.01
C VAL A 103 9.37 14.38 11.67
N ASN A 104 10.11 13.60 10.88
CA ASN A 104 10.73 14.09 9.64
C ASN A 104 9.77 14.19 8.44
N ASN A 105 8.60 13.53 8.48
CA ASN A 105 7.67 13.50 7.35
C ASN A 105 6.22 13.84 7.77
N PRO A 106 5.92 15.08 8.19
CA PRO A 106 4.58 15.43 8.69
C PRO A 106 3.43 15.15 7.72
N GLY A 107 3.64 15.32 6.41
CA GLY A 107 2.63 15.04 5.39
C GLY A 107 2.46 13.55 5.01
N GLU A 108 3.27 12.65 5.57
CA GLU A 108 3.12 11.19 5.37
C GLU A 108 2.64 10.47 6.64
N ARG A 109 2.35 11.20 7.72
CA ARG A 109 1.88 10.63 9.00
C ARG A 109 0.56 9.90 8.87
N VAL A 110 -0.28 10.27 7.92
CA VAL A 110 -1.56 9.61 7.60
C VAL A 110 -1.36 8.14 7.22
N TYR A 111 -0.19 7.77 6.70
CA TYR A 111 0.12 6.38 6.39
C TYR A 111 0.62 5.60 7.61
N MET A 112 1.13 6.28 8.64
CA MET A 112 1.73 5.68 9.85
C MET A 112 0.78 5.65 11.05
N VAL A 113 -0.26 6.49 11.06
CA VAL A 113 -1.12 6.70 12.24
C VAL A 113 -1.82 5.42 12.69
N ASP A 114 -2.22 4.55 11.77
CA ASP A 114 -2.90 3.30 12.13
C ASP A 114 -1.94 2.33 12.84
N ASP A 115 -0.68 2.24 12.39
CA ASP A 115 0.38 1.42 13.01
C ASP A 115 0.72 1.96 14.41
N LEU A 116 0.86 3.29 14.53
CA LEU A 116 1.03 3.99 15.80
C LEU A 116 -0.08 3.63 16.81
N LEU A 117 -1.34 3.81 16.43
CA LEU A 117 -2.48 3.61 17.33
C LEU A 117 -2.66 2.14 17.69
N THR A 118 -2.30 1.22 16.79
CA THR A 118 -2.37 -0.23 17.03
C THR A 118 -1.31 -0.67 18.04
N ASP A 119 -0.06 -0.25 17.87
CA ASP A 119 1.07 -0.80 18.63
C ASP A 119 1.36 -0.04 19.93
N TYR A 120 1.19 1.28 19.96
CA TYR A 120 1.67 2.11 21.06
C TYR A 120 0.61 2.48 22.10
N LYS A 121 -0.69 2.32 21.78
CA LYS A 121 -1.87 2.65 22.62
C LYS A 121 -1.68 3.93 23.46
N LEU A 122 -2.21 5.04 22.97
CA LEU A 122 -1.92 6.35 23.56
C LEU A 122 -2.61 6.60 24.91
N SER A 123 -3.62 5.82 25.27
CA SER A 123 -4.38 5.96 26.52
C SER A 123 -3.47 5.97 27.76
N ASP A 124 -3.80 6.84 28.73
CA ASP A 124 -3.11 7.01 30.02
C ASP A 124 -1.64 7.50 29.95
N LYS A 125 -1.13 7.80 28.75
CA LYS A 125 0.15 8.51 28.59
C LYS A 125 0.01 9.96 29.03
N SER A 126 1.07 10.52 29.62
CA SER A 126 1.13 11.97 29.86
C SER A 126 1.39 12.73 28.57
N ARG A 127 1.15 14.04 28.57
CA ARG A 127 1.50 14.90 27.43
C ARG A 127 2.98 14.84 27.08
N GLU A 128 3.86 14.84 28.07
CA GLU A 128 5.31 14.72 27.85
C GLU A 128 5.66 13.40 27.19
N GLU A 129 5.02 12.29 27.59
CA GLU A 129 5.22 10.99 26.95
C GLU A 129 4.78 11.00 25.48
N ILE A 130 3.67 11.69 25.17
CA ILE A 130 3.20 11.85 23.79
C ILE A 130 4.17 12.71 22.98
N VAL A 131 4.60 13.85 23.50
CA VAL A 131 5.55 14.74 22.82
C VAL A 131 6.91 14.05 22.63
N HIS A 132 7.35 13.25 23.58
CA HIS A 132 8.55 12.44 23.43
C HIS A 132 8.42 11.38 22.33
N LEU A 133 7.22 10.80 22.15
CA LEU A 133 6.95 9.77 21.13
C LEU A 133 6.75 10.37 19.73
N LEU A 134 6.02 11.48 19.62
CA LEU A 134 5.50 12.05 18.37
C LEU A 134 6.15 13.39 17.98
N GLY A 135 7.03 13.93 18.81
CA GLY A 135 7.57 15.28 18.66
C GLY A 135 6.54 16.36 18.98
N ASP A 136 6.89 17.60 18.66
CA ASP A 136 6.05 18.75 18.96
C ASP A 136 4.71 18.70 18.20
N PRO A 137 3.60 19.10 18.85
CA PRO A 137 2.31 19.24 18.20
C PRO A 137 2.35 20.18 17.00
N THR A 138 1.38 20.05 16.11
CA THR A 138 1.21 21.00 15.02
C THR A 138 0.61 22.30 15.55
N GLU A 139 1.28 23.42 15.26
CA GLU A 139 0.76 24.76 15.51
C GLU A 139 -0.38 25.07 14.54
N THR A 140 -1.63 24.98 15.01
CA THR A 140 -2.83 25.11 14.17
C THR A 140 -4.05 25.56 15.00
N TRP A 141 -5.03 26.16 14.33
CA TRP A 141 -6.37 26.40 14.87
C TRP A 141 -7.34 25.24 14.60
N TYR A 142 -7.03 24.37 13.64
CA TYR A 142 -7.86 23.21 13.30
C TYR A 142 -7.94 22.24 14.47
N PHE A 143 -9.17 21.97 14.92
CA PHE A 143 -9.49 21.06 16.02
C PHE A 143 -8.78 21.32 17.35
N LYS A 144 -8.15 22.49 17.51
CA LYS A 144 -7.41 22.86 18.71
C LYS A 144 -8.38 23.30 19.81
N GLU A 145 -8.19 22.74 21.00
CA GLU A 145 -8.93 23.04 22.23
C GLU A 145 -7.93 23.23 23.38
N GLU A 146 -8.37 23.71 24.54
CA GLU A 146 -7.50 23.98 25.70
C GLU A 146 -6.76 22.71 26.18
N ASN A 147 -7.48 21.60 26.31
CA ASN A 147 -6.97 20.35 26.87
C ASN A 147 -6.63 19.29 25.80
N ASN A 148 -6.15 19.72 24.61
CA ASN A 148 -5.75 18.80 23.57
C ASN A 148 -4.44 19.17 22.87
N ILE A 149 -3.88 18.20 22.16
CA ILE A 149 -2.86 18.43 21.13
C ILE A 149 -3.32 17.85 19.80
N VAL A 150 -2.82 18.44 18.73
CA VAL A 150 -3.22 18.12 17.37
C VAL A 150 -1.96 17.86 16.54
N TYR A 151 -1.98 16.81 15.74
CA TYR A 151 -0.95 16.52 14.75
C TYR A 151 -1.58 16.49 13.37
N TYR A 152 -1.07 17.32 12.46
CA TYR A 152 -1.34 17.18 11.04
C TYR A 152 -0.83 15.83 10.55
N LEU A 153 -1.66 15.11 9.80
CA LEU A 153 -1.32 13.79 9.27
C LEU A 153 -0.92 13.81 7.79
N GLY A 154 -1.42 14.78 7.02
CA GLY A 154 -1.32 14.78 5.56
C GLY A 154 -2.69 14.80 4.90
N ASP A 155 -2.71 14.77 3.58
CA ASP A 155 -3.95 14.73 2.80
C ASP A 155 -4.78 13.48 3.14
N GLU A 156 -6.11 13.62 3.08
CA GLU A 156 -7.06 12.55 3.35
C GLU A 156 -6.77 11.29 2.53
N ARG A 157 -6.95 10.12 3.17
CA ARG A 157 -6.93 8.83 2.50
C ARG A 157 -8.19 8.65 1.67
N GLY A 158 -8.01 8.48 0.38
CA GLY A 158 -9.11 8.18 -0.52
C GLY A 158 -8.78 8.43 -1.98
N LEU A 159 -9.83 8.33 -2.81
CA LEU A 159 -9.78 8.65 -4.24
C LEU A 159 -9.79 10.16 -4.50
N ILE A 160 -10.40 10.94 -3.60
CA ILE A 160 -10.47 12.40 -3.65
C ILE A 160 -9.81 12.86 -2.36
N ARG A 161 -8.75 13.69 -2.47
CA ARG A 161 -7.92 14.13 -1.34
C ARG A 161 -7.93 15.66 -1.31
N ILE A 162 -9.07 16.22 -0.94
CA ILE A 162 -9.26 17.67 -0.89
C ILE A 162 -8.93 18.17 0.51
N ASP A 163 -9.37 17.42 1.51
CA ASP A 163 -9.21 17.75 2.91
C ASP A 163 -7.97 17.05 3.51
N SER A 164 -7.62 17.44 4.72
CA SER A 164 -6.48 16.91 5.47
C SER A 164 -6.94 16.07 6.65
N GLU A 165 -6.17 15.04 6.98
CA GLU A 165 -6.38 14.26 8.20
C GLU A 165 -5.55 14.81 9.37
N TRP A 166 -6.12 14.72 10.57
CA TRP A 166 -5.55 15.24 11.80
C TRP A 166 -5.74 14.24 12.94
N LEU A 167 -4.67 13.96 13.70
CA LEU A 167 -4.76 13.21 14.95
C LEU A 167 -4.97 14.20 16.11
N VAL A 168 -6.10 14.06 16.80
CA VAL A 168 -6.47 14.88 17.95
C VAL A 168 -6.42 14.01 19.20
N ILE A 169 -5.67 14.45 20.20
CA ILE A 169 -5.46 13.73 21.46
C ILE A 169 -5.90 14.64 22.63
N TRP A 170 -6.88 14.19 23.41
CA TRP A 170 -7.44 14.91 24.55
C TRP A 170 -6.91 14.36 25.87
N PHE A 171 -6.69 15.27 26.82
CA PHE A 171 -6.17 14.99 28.15
C PHE A 171 -7.21 15.32 29.23
N ASN A 172 -7.10 14.66 30.39
CA ASN A 172 -7.82 15.04 31.60
C ASN A 172 -7.04 16.09 32.41
N ASP A 173 -7.57 16.45 33.59
CA ASP A 173 -6.96 17.41 34.52
C ASP A 173 -5.62 16.92 35.12
N ASP A 174 -5.38 15.59 35.11
CA ASP A 174 -4.10 14.97 35.51
C ASP A 174 -3.09 14.88 34.34
N ASP A 175 -3.39 15.55 33.22
CA ASP A 175 -2.63 15.58 31.97
C ASP A 175 -2.37 14.19 31.34
N LYS A 176 -3.33 13.28 31.51
CA LYS A 176 -3.34 11.93 30.94
C LYS A 176 -4.29 11.81 29.76
N VAL A 177 -3.88 11.08 28.72
CA VAL A 177 -4.70 10.83 27.53
C VAL A 177 -5.95 10.03 27.89
N ILE A 178 -7.11 10.64 27.66
CA ILE A 178 -8.43 10.00 27.81
C ILE A 178 -9.03 9.56 26.49
N LYS A 179 -8.58 10.16 25.38
CA LYS A 179 -9.16 9.94 24.06
C LYS A 179 -8.21 10.40 22.96
N ASP A 180 -8.18 9.65 21.88
CA ASP A 180 -7.59 10.04 20.61
C ASP A 180 -8.60 9.79 19.47
N ARG A 181 -8.56 10.63 18.43
CA ARG A 181 -9.35 10.44 17.20
C ARG A 181 -8.64 11.05 16.00
N ILE A 182 -8.88 10.42 14.86
CA ILE A 182 -8.59 11.00 13.55
C ILE A 182 -9.81 11.84 13.11
N LYS A 183 -9.57 13.05 12.61
CA LYS A 183 -10.57 13.96 12.05
C LYS A 183 -10.12 14.47 10.68
N THR A 184 -11.10 14.85 9.86
CA THR A 184 -10.91 15.51 8.55
C THR A 184 -11.53 16.90 8.63
N ASP A 185 -10.84 17.92 8.11
CA ASP A 185 -11.31 19.32 8.06
C ASP A 185 -12.33 19.63 6.95
#